data_AF-A0A923ZSJ9-F1
#
_entry.id   AF-A0A923ZSJ9-F1
#
_cell.length_a   1.000
_cell.length_b   1.000
_cell.length_c   1.000
_cell.angle_alpha   90.00
_cell.angle_beta   90.00
_cell.angle_gamma   90.00
#
_symmetry.space_group_name_H-M   'P 1'
#
loop_
_entity.id
_entity.type
_entity.pdbx_description
1 polymer ?
#
loop_
_entity_poly.entity_id
_entity_poly.type
_entity_poly.pdbx_seq_one_letter_code
_entity_poly.pdbx_strand_id
1 'polypeptide(L)'
;MLILPSLLEYSPYELGKRVDKLKELNKFEVHIDTICQNFARSRNVMMSISVKTVLSHLEKFKENSLYVTIHIMGDTEDLVEAYKFFAGYHFEPNWQYRIYLPLNSELAFACFESCNNVKIGNWFDIDQWNIGTDFNQYIYTTALIMTVKAGLSGQILLPKTKIDAFELAIKNPQINFVFDGGWSCLFDTDVENVDLVSYTSYWRKNG
;
A
#
# COMPACT_ATOMS: atom_id res chain seq x y z
N MET A 1 -5.23 15.00 11.74
CA MET A 1 -5.09 13.61 11.26
C MET A 1 -3.68 13.17 11.61
N LEU A 2 -3.52 12.18 12.50
CA LEU A 2 -2.21 11.61 12.79
C LEU A 2 -1.97 10.49 11.77
N ILE A 3 -1.02 10.72 10.86
CA ILE A 3 -0.55 9.70 9.92
C ILE A 3 0.63 9.02 10.59
N LEU A 4 0.54 7.71 10.82
CA LEU A 4 1.67 6.94 11.32
C LEU A 4 2.51 6.50 10.11
N PRO A 5 3.80 6.89 10.01
CA PRO A 5 4.70 6.25 9.07
C PRO A 5 4.75 4.75 9.36
N SER A 6 5.03 3.97 8.30
CA SER A 6 5.03 2.50 8.26
C SER A 6 5.35 1.87 9.63
N LEU A 7 4.41 1.11 10.18
CA LEU A 7 4.54 0.46 11.51
C LEU A 7 5.70 -0.57 11.57
N LEU A 8 6.39 -0.78 10.45
CA LEU A 8 7.48 -1.72 10.21
C LEU A 8 8.84 -1.28 10.76
N GLU A 9 9.03 0.00 11.08
CA GLU A 9 10.29 0.50 11.67
C GLU A 9 10.51 0.04 13.12
N TYR A 10 9.47 -0.48 13.75
CA TYR A 10 9.42 -0.66 15.18
C TYR A 10 9.53 -2.14 15.52
N SER A 11 10.37 -2.45 16.50
CA SER A 11 10.27 -3.74 17.19
C SER A 11 8.82 -3.94 17.67
N PRO A 12 8.29 -5.18 17.79
CA PRO A 12 6.95 -5.43 18.33
C PRO A 12 6.68 -4.71 19.67
N TYR A 13 7.73 -4.49 20.45
CA TYR A 13 7.71 -3.71 21.69
C TYR A 13 7.48 -2.20 21.47
N GLU A 14 8.17 -1.59 20.52
CA GLU A 14 8.00 -0.17 20.16
C GLU A 14 6.67 0.09 19.43
N LEU A 15 6.22 -0.89 18.64
CA LEU A 15 4.90 -0.91 18.05
C LEU A 15 3.84 -0.81 19.16
N GLY A 16 3.94 -1.66 20.19
CA GLY A 16 3.05 -1.62 21.35
C GLY A 16 2.93 -0.24 22.00
N LYS A 17 4.06 0.44 22.24
CA LYS A 17 4.12 1.76 22.90
C LYS A 17 3.52 2.89 22.07
N ARG A 18 3.81 2.96 20.77
CA ARG A 18 3.22 3.99 19.90
C ARG A 18 1.73 3.77 19.71
N VAL A 19 1.37 2.51 19.59
CA VAL A 19 -0.01 2.09 19.42
C VAL A 19 -0.84 2.41 20.67
N ASP A 20 -0.30 2.30 21.89
CA ASP A 20 -1.03 2.71 23.10
C ASP A 20 -1.34 4.22 23.17
N LYS A 21 -0.54 5.08 22.53
CA LYS A 21 -0.89 6.52 22.37
C LYS A 21 -2.08 6.76 21.44
N LEU A 22 -2.46 5.78 20.62
CA LEU A 22 -3.60 5.88 19.69
C LEU A 22 -4.95 5.61 20.36
N LYS A 23 -4.96 5.01 21.57
CA LYS A 23 -6.19 4.74 22.33
C LYS A 23 -6.98 6.02 22.62
N GLU A 24 -6.29 7.16 22.65
CA GLU A 24 -6.85 8.48 22.91
C GLU A 24 -7.51 9.11 21.67
N LEU A 25 -7.36 8.51 20.48
CA LEU A 25 -7.88 9.05 19.22
C LEU A 25 -9.15 8.30 18.77
N ASN A 26 -10.26 9.02 18.60
CA ASN A 26 -11.52 8.43 18.08
C ASN A 26 -11.42 8.00 16.60
N LYS A 27 -10.52 8.62 15.83
CA LYS A 27 -10.26 8.28 14.43
C LYS A 27 -8.78 8.48 14.09
N PHE A 28 -8.16 7.50 13.43
CA PHE A 28 -6.77 7.60 12.96
C PHE A 28 -6.52 6.73 11.73
N GLU A 29 -5.39 6.98 11.07
CA GLU A 29 -4.99 6.27 9.86
C GLU A 29 -3.77 5.40 10.12
N VAL A 30 -3.75 4.21 9.52
CA VAL A 30 -2.66 3.25 9.63
C VAL A 30 -2.24 2.83 8.24
N HIS A 31 -0.94 2.94 7.97
CA HIS A 31 -0.34 2.46 6.74
C HIS A 31 0.55 1.24 7.05
N ILE A 32 0.27 0.14 6.37
CA ILE A 32 0.94 -1.15 6.49
C ILE A 32 1.59 -1.47 5.15
N ASP A 33 2.91 -1.35 5.04
CA ASP A 33 3.62 -1.97 3.93
C ASP A 33 4.05 -3.38 4.31
N THR A 34 4.05 -4.32 3.38
CA THR A 34 4.58 -5.66 3.64
C THR A 34 5.33 -6.16 2.42
N ILE A 35 6.52 -6.71 2.63
CA ILE A 35 7.27 -7.46 1.64
C ILE A 35 7.14 -8.94 1.99
N CYS A 36 6.52 -9.68 1.10
CA CYS A 36 6.35 -11.12 1.22
C CYS A 36 7.69 -11.85 1.08
N GLN A 37 7.73 -13.06 1.62
CA GLN A 37 8.98 -13.79 1.83
C GLN A 37 9.70 -14.13 0.52
N ASN A 38 8.98 -14.60 -0.51
CA ASN A 38 9.61 -15.03 -1.76
C ASN A 38 10.13 -13.82 -2.54
N PHE A 39 9.32 -12.76 -2.62
CA PHE A 39 9.74 -11.47 -3.17
C PHE A 39 10.95 -10.86 -2.45
N ALA A 40 10.99 -10.91 -1.11
CA ALA A 40 12.12 -10.43 -0.33
C ALA A 40 13.42 -11.18 -0.67
N ARG A 41 13.32 -12.52 -0.76
CA ARG A 41 14.46 -13.39 -1.09
C ARG A 41 14.97 -13.14 -2.51
N SER A 42 14.07 -13.04 -3.49
CA SER A 42 14.46 -12.85 -4.90
C SER A 42 15.20 -11.55 -5.15
N ARG A 43 14.98 -10.54 -4.30
CA ARG A 43 15.59 -9.20 -4.40
C ARG A 43 16.69 -8.92 -3.37
N ASN A 44 17.01 -9.90 -2.52
CA ASN A 44 17.97 -9.75 -1.41
C ASN A 44 17.66 -8.53 -0.52
N VAL A 45 16.40 -8.40 -0.13
CA VAL A 45 15.92 -7.36 0.79
C VAL A 45 15.40 -7.99 2.08
N MET A 46 15.31 -7.20 3.13
CA MET A 46 14.76 -7.65 4.40
C MET A 46 13.24 -7.82 4.29
N MET A 47 12.73 -8.97 4.77
CA MET A 47 11.29 -9.20 4.89
C MET A 47 10.71 -8.27 5.97
N SER A 48 9.47 -7.82 5.76
CA SER A 48 8.75 -7.00 6.74
C SER A 48 7.98 -7.85 7.76
N ILE A 49 7.38 -7.19 8.76
CA ILE A 49 6.31 -7.79 9.57
C ILE A 49 5.15 -8.18 8.64
N SER A 50 4.51 -9.32 8.94
CA SER A 50 3.37 -9.80 8.17
C SER A 50 2.12 -8.95 8.44
N VAL A 51 1.28 -8.76 7.41
CA VAL A 51 -0.01 -8.06 7.55
C VAL A 51 -0.86 -8.66 8.66
N LYS A 52 -0.89 -10.00 8.77
CA LYS A 52 -1.59 -10.71 9.85
C LYS A 52 -1.15 -10.23 11.24
N THR A 53 0.16 -10.10 11.46
CA THR A 53 0.70 -9.63 12.73
C THR A 53 0.29 -8.19 13.02
N VAL A 54 0.33 -7.29 12.03
CA VAL A 54 -0.06 -5.90 12.25
C VAL A 54 -1.55 -5.79 12.55
N LEU A 55 -2.40 -6.45 11.75
CA LEU A 55 -3.85 -6.47 11.95
C LEU A 55 -4.25 -7.03 13.33
N SER A 56 -3.62 -8.10 13.80
CA SER A 56 -3.90 -8.64 15.14
C SER A 56 -3.56 -7.65 16.27
N HIS A 57 -2.56 -6.79 16.08
CA HIS A 57 -2.25 -5.73 17.05
C HIS A 57 -3.26 -4.57 16.99
N LEU A 58 -3.91 -4.36 15.85
CA LEU A 58 -4.92 -3.33 15.67
C LEU A 58 -6.28 -3.74 16.27
N GLU A 59 -6.55 -5.03 16.49
CA GLU A 59 -7.82 -5.50 17.08
C GLU A 59 -8.17 -4.83 18.42
N LYS A 60 -7.16 -4.38 19.17
CA LYS A 60 -7.38 -3.62 20.42
C LYS A 60 -7.99 -2.22 20.21
N PHE A 61 -8.18 -1.80 18.96
CA PHE A 61 -8.85 -0.55 18.53
C PHE A 61 -10.11 -0.80 17.71
N LYS A 62 -10.71 -1.99 17.79
CA LYS A 62 -11.95 -2.29 17.06
C LYS A 62 -13.10 -1.32 17.35
N GLU A 63 -13.09 -0.69 18.53
CA GLU A 63 -14.05 0.34 18.93
C GLU A 63 -13.79 1.71 18.28
N ASN A 64 -12.58 1.93 17.75
CA ASN A 64 -12.20 3.16 17.05
C ASN A 64 -12.54 3.07 15.56
N SER A 65 -12.69 4.22 14.90
CA SER A 65 -12.78 4.27 13.43
C SER A 65 -11.39 4.38 12.82
N LEU A 66 -10.97 3.36 12.07
CA LEU A 66 -9.66 3.34 11.43
C LEU A 66 -9.79 3.47 9.92
N TYR A 67 -8.83 4.17 9.32
CA TYR A 67 -8.55 4.05 7.90
C TYR A 67 -7.24 3.29 7.72
N VAL A 68 -7.31 2.08 7.16
CA VAL A 68 -6.18 1.16 7.06
C VAL A 68 -5.77 0.99 5.60
N THR A 69 -4.59 1.47 5.25
CA THR A 69 -3.97 1.25 3.95
C THR A 69 -2.98 0.09 4.05
N ILE A 70 -3.10 -0.91 3.18
CA ILE A 70 -2.26 -2.11 3.16
C ILE A 70 -1.61 -2.25 1.79
N HIS A 71 -0.28 -2.23 1.74
CA HIS A 71 0.52 -2.44 0.53
C HIS A 71 1.20 -3.79 0.62
N ILE A 72 0.88 -4.73 -0.28
CA ILE A 72 1.50 -6.06 -0.28
C ILE A 72 2.41 -6.18 -1.47
N MET A 73 3.71 -6.25 -1.24
CA MET A 73 4.74 -6.49 -2.26
C MET A 73 5.09 -7.97 -2.27
N GLY A 74 4.69 -8.66 -3.34
CA GLY A 74 4.85 -10.11 -3.47
C GLY A 74 4.95 -10.51 -4.93
N ASP A 75 5.57 -11.67 -5.19
CA ASP A 75 5.47 -12.33 -6.50
C ASP A 75 4.18 -13.19 -6.53
N THR A 76 3.89 -13.88 -7.64
CA THR A 76 2.61 -14.61 -7.82
C THR A 76 2.29 -15.62 -6.72
N GLU A 77 3.30 -16.30 -6.16
CA GLU A 77 3.09 -17.27 -5.07
C GLU A 77 2.71 -16.59 -3.76
N ASP A 78 3.38 -15.47 -3.44
CA ASP A 78 3.09 -14.66 -2.25
C ASP A 78 1.64 -14.13 -2.29
N LEU A 79 1.16 -13.79 -3.49
CA LEU A 79 -0.20 -13.34 -3.70
C LEU A 79 -1.24 -14.38 -3.33
N VAL A 80 -1.03 -15.64 -3.73
CA VAL A 80 -1.96 -16.73 -3.39
C VAL A 80 -2.08 -16.88 -1.87
N GLU A 81 -0.97 -16.74 -1.14
CA GLU A 81 -1.00 -16.78 0.32
C GLU A 81 -1.73 -15.57 0.92
N ALA A 82 -1.49 -14.37 0.39
CA ALA A 82 -2.20 -13.16 0.81
C ALA A 82 -3.72 -13.28 0.58
N TYR A 83 -4.15 -13.76 -0.59
CA TYR A 83 -5.57 -14.00 -0.89
C TYR A 83 -6.18 -15.03 0.05
N LYS A 84 -5.49 -16.16 0.31
CA LYS A 84 -5.96 -17.17 1.27
C LYS A 84 -6.15 -16.59 2.67
N PHE A 85 -5.26 -15.69 3.11
CA PHE A 85 -5.40 -15.00 4.38
C PHE A 85 -6.66 -14.12 4.39
N PHE A 86 -6.84 -13.24 3.40
CA PHE A 86 -7.98 -12.32 3.38
C PHE A 86 -9.33 -13.02 3.18
N ALA A 87 -9.39 -14.11 2.41
CA ALA A 87 -10.60 -14.91 2.26
C ALA A 87 -11.13 -15.46 3.60
N GLY A 88 -10.26 -15.67 4.58
CA GLY A 88 -10.62 -16.11 5.93
C GLY A 88 -10.58 -15.01 6.99
N TYR A 89 -10.28 -13.76 6.62
CA TYR A 89 -10.11 -12.66 7.56
C TYR A 89 -11.44 -11.95 7.84
N HIS A 90 -11.69 -11.63 9.11
CA HIS A 90 -12.83 -10.81 9.51
C HIS A 90 -12.47 -9.33 9.44
N PHE A 91 -13.05 -8.61 8.48
CA PHE A 91 -12.88 -7.15 8.39
C PHE A 91 -13.80 -6.44 9.39
N GLU A 92 -13.21 -5.58 10.21
CA GLU A 92 -13.96 -4.79 11.19
C GLU A 92 -14.86 -3.78 10.46
N PRO A 93 -16.19 -3.79 10.67
CA PRO A 93 -17.12 -3.00 9.88
C PRO A 93 -16.96 -1.48 10.09
N ASN A 94 -16.42 -1.07 11.24
CA ASN A 94 -16.19 0.33 11.58
C ASN A 94 -14.89 0.90 10.99
N TRP A 95 -14.07 0.03 10.37
CA TRP A 95 -12.84 0.41 9.70
C TRP A 95 -13.06 0.50 8.20
N GLN A 96 -12.25 1.31 7.54
CA GLN A 96 -12.18 1.41 6.09
C GLN A 96 -10.82 0.91 5.64
N TYR A 97 -10.79 0.03 4.64
CA TYR A 97 -9.57 -0.60 4.16
C TYR A 97 -9.30 -0.19 2.72
N ARG A 98 -8.02 0.10 2.42
CA ARG A 98 -7.49 0.23 1.06
C ARG A 98 -6.35 -0.76 0.90
N ILE A 99 -6.50 -1.79 0.08
CA ILE A 99 -5.53 -2.87 -0.06
C ILE A 99 -4.97 -2.87 -1.48
N TYR A 100 -3.65 -2.79 -1.61
CA TYR A 100 -2.95 -2.84 -2.89
C TYR A 100 -2.18 -4.14 -3.04
N LEU A 101 -2.43 -4.83 -4.15
CA LEU A 101 -1.86 -6.14 -4.47
C LEU A 101 -1.28 -6.15 -5.90
N PRO A 102 -0.20 -6.91 -6.15
CA PRO A 102 0.25 -7.24 -7.50
C PRO A 102 -0.76 -8.22 -8.12
N LEU A 103 -0.92 -8.23 -9.44
CA LEU A 103 -2.17 -8.70 -10.06
C LEU A 103 -2.45 -10.22 -9.94
N ASN A 104 -3.66 -10.56 -9.45
CA ASN A 104 -4.55 -11.62 -9.99
C ASN A 104 -6.01 -11.19 -9.72
N SER A 105 -6.71 -10.75 -10.77
CA SER A 105 -8.01 -10.08 -10.67
C SER A 105 -9.17 -10.99 -10.24
N GLU A 106 -9.14 -12.28 -10.58
CA GLU A 106 -10.24 -13.21 -10.25
C GLU A 106 -10.23 -13.58 -8.76
N LEU A 107 -9.04 -13.86 -8.21
CA LEU A 107 -8.90 -14.20 -6.79
C LEU A 107 -9.17 -12.98 -5.90
N ALA A 108 -8.74 -11.79 -6.31
CA ALA A 108 -9.03 -10.55 -5.59
C ALA A 108 -10.53 -10.30 -5.53
N PHE A 109 -11.23 -10.39 -6.66
CA PHE A 109 -12.68 -10.18 -6.70
C PHE A 109 -13.42 -11.13 -5.75
N ALA A 110 -13.11 -12.43 -5.80
CA ALA A 110 -13.73 -13.43 -4.92
C ALA A 110 -13.47 -13.20 -3.42
N CYS A 111 -12.32 -12.59 -3.05
CA CYS A 111 -11.99 -12.33 -1.64
C CYS A 111 -12.71 -11.11 -1.07
N PHE A 112 -13.03 -10.10 -1.89
CA PHE A 112 -13.40 -8.78 -1.40
C PHE A 112 -14.76 -8.27 -1.89
N GLU A 113 -15.41 -8.96 -2.85
CA GLU A 113 -16.69 -8.50 -3.44
C GLU A 113 -17.80 -8.20 -2.42
N SER A 114 -17.79 -8.91 -1.27
CA SER A 114 -18.79 -8.77 -0.22
C SER A 114 -18.44 -7.73 0.85
N CYS A 115 -17.23 -7.18 0.81
CA CYS A 115 -16.71 -6.27 1.83
C CYS A 115 -16.86 -4.81 1.41
N ASN A 116 -18.00 -4.19 1.73
CA ASN A 116 -18.30 -2.79 1.36
C ASN A 116 -17.31 -1.76 1.92
N ASN A 117 -16.61 -2.09 2.98
CA ASN A 117 -15.60 -1.25 3.62
C ASN A 117 -14.18 -1.52 3.12
N VAL A 118 -14.00 -2.36 2.10
CA VAL A 118 -12.70 -2.70 1.51
C VAL A 118 -12.65 -2.21 0.07
N LYS A 119 -11.63 -1.40 -0.23
CA LYS A 119 -11.29 -0.99 -1.60
C LYS A 119 -9.99 -1.67 -2.00
N ILE A 120 -10.00 -2.30 -3.17
CA ILE A 120 -8.81 -2.93 -3.74
C ILE A 120 -8.23 -2.03 -4.81
N GLY A 121 -6.91 -1.93 -4.84
CA GLY A 121 -6.16 -1.30 -5.91
C GLY A 121 -5.03 -2.22 -6.37
N ASN A 122 -4.48 -1.91 -7.54
CA ASN A 122 -3.28 -2.60 -8.03
C ASN A 122 -2.07 -1.75 -7.69
N TRP A 123 -0.95 -2.36 -7.34
CA TRP A 123 0.32 -1.64 -7.32
C TRP A 123 1.18 -2.00 -8.52
N PHE A 124 1.97 -1.02 -8.98
CA PHE A 124 2.90 -1.13 -10.08
C PHE A 124 4.27 -0.60 -9.66
N ASP A 125 5.32 -1.31 -10.07
CA ASP A 125 6.65 -0.72 -10.08
C ASP A 125 6.70 0.39 -11.13
N ILE A 126 7.48 1.43 -10.85
CA ILE A 126 7.80 2.51 -11.78
C ILE A 126 8.53 2.06 -13.05
N ASP A 127 9.02 0.82 -13.11
CA ASP A 127 9.56 0.27 -14.35
C ASP A 127 8.49 -0.53 -15.14
N GLN A 128 7.34 -0.82 -14.53
CA GLN A 128 6.24 -1.59 -15.13
C GLN A 128 5.14 -0.70 -15.73
N TRP A 129 5.11 0.58 -15.37
CA TRP A 129 4.24 1.55 -16.00
C TRP A 129 4.83 2.05 -17.32
N ASN A 130 3.99 2.16 -18.35
CA ASN A 130 4.34 2.97 -19.51
C ASN A 130 3.11 3.77 -19.92
N ILE A 131 3.30 4.83 -20.71
CA ILE A 131 2.21 5.69 -21.19
C ILE A 131 1.15 4.91 -22.00
N GLY A 132 1.45 3.67 -22.41
CA GLY A 132 0.53 2.76 -23.11
C GLY A 132 -0.09 1.66 -22.25
N THR A 133 0.07 1.67 -20.92
CA THR A 133 -0.60 0.71 -20.05
C THR A 133 -2.12 0.91 -20.18
N ASP A 134 -2.82 -0.09 -20.71
CA ASP A 134 -4.28 -0.08 -20.74
C ASP A 134 -4.80 -0.32 -19.33
N PHE A 135 -5.26 0.74 -18.66
CA PHE A 135 -5.82 0.60 -17.32
C PHE A 135 -7.22 -0.01 -17.31
N ASN A 136 -7.90 -0.12 -18.46
CA ASN A 136 -9.24 -0.68 -18.55
C ASN A 136 -9.26 -2.20 -18.33
N GLN A 137 -8.10 -2.87 -18.42
CA GLN A 137 -7.97 -4.28 -18.06
C GLN A 137 -8.03 -4.52 -16.54
N TYR A 138 -7.92 -3.46 -15.74
CA TYR A 138 -7.99 -3.55 -14.29
C TYR A 138 -9.40 -3.29 -13.80
N ILE A 139 -9.93 -4.23 -13.02
CA ILE A 139 -11.28 -4.16 -12.44
C ILE A 139 -11.41 -2.99 -11.44
N TYR A 140 -10.29 -2.45 -10.96
CA TYR A 140 -10.25 -1.50 -9.86
C TYR A 140 -9.89 -0.08 -10.31
N THR A 141 -10.65 0.90 -9.82
CA THR A 141 -10.48 2.34 -10.10
C THR A 141 -9.37 3.00 -9.28
N THR A 142 -8.42 2.22 -8.74
CA THR A 142 -7.29 2.76 -7.95
C THR A 142 -6.00 2.04 -8.31
N ALA A 143 -4.93 2.80 -8.59
CA ALA A 143 -3.61 2.31 -8.92
C ALA A 143 -2.55 2.96 -8.02
N LEU A 144 -1.77 2.17 -7.29
CA LEU A 144 -0.59 2.60 -6.56
C LEU A 144 0.62 2.49 -7.49
N ILE A 145 1.32 3.59 -7.77
CA ILE A 145 2.61 3.55 -8.43
C ILE A 145 3.69 3.82 -7.40
N MET A 146 4.58 2.84 -7.23
CA MET A 146 5.69 2.93 -6.29
C MET A 146 7.00 3.18 -7.02
N THR A 147 7.82 4.10 -6.51
CA THR A 147 9.16 4.39 -7.07
C THR A 147 10.22 3.38 -6.66
N VAL A 148 9.80 2.28 -6.06
CA VAL A 148 10.68 1.34 -5.41
C VAL A 148 10.96 0.23 -6.42
N LYS A 149 12.12 0.28 -7.07
CA LYS A 149 12.86 -0.96 -7.25
C LYS A 149 13.01 -1.55 -5.87
N ALA A 150 12.18 -2.54 -5.54
CA ALA A 150 12.13 -3.18 -4.22
C ALA A 150 13.54 -3.28 -3.60
N GLY A 151 13.78 -2.53 -2.51
CA GLY A 151 15.11 -2.44 -1.88
C GLY A 151 15.89 -1.13 -2.06
N LEU A 152 15.38 -0.14 -2.79
CA LEU A 152 16.05 1.16 -3.01
C LEU A 152 15.19 2.35 -2.55
N SER A 153 14.71 2.33 -1.30
CA SER A 153 13.97 3.47 -0.72
C SER A 153 14.81 4.75 -0.78
N GLY A 154 14.20 5.89 -1.14
CA GLY A 154 14.85 7.20 -1.12
C GLY A 154 15.47 7.67 -2.45
N GLN A 155 15.15 7.02 -3.58
CA GLN A 155 15.50 7.57 -4.89
C GLN A 155 14.67 8.83 -5.17
N ILE A 156 15.36 9.92 -5.49
CA ILE A 156 14.71 11.12 -6.03
C ILE A 156 14.29 10.79 -7.45
N LEU A 157 13.00 10.92 -7.73
CA LEU A 157 12.50 10.76 -9.09
C LEU A 157 13.06 11.82 -10.04
N LEU A 158 13.48 11.37 -11.22
CA LEU A 158 13.85 12.27 -12.31
C LEU A 158 12.61 13.11 -12.72
N PRO A 159 12.79 14.38 -13.11
CA PRO A 159 11.67 15.24 -13.52
C PRO A 159 10.81 14.63 -14.63
N LYS A 160 11.42 13.96 -15.60
CA LYS A 160 10.71 13.27 -16.70
C LYS A 160 9.72 12.23 -16.16
N THR A 161 10.16 11.41 -15.21
CA THR A 161 9.34 10.36 -14.59
C THR A 161 8.11 10.94 -13.90
N LYS A 162 8.22 12.13 -13.31
CA LYS A 162 7.07 12.85 -12.73
C LYS A 162 6.10 13.33 -13.80
N ILE A 163 6.63 13.91 -14.89
CA ILE A 163 5.81 14.39 -16.02
C ILE A 163 5.03 13.21 -16.64
N ASP A 164 5.71 12.10 -16.93
CA ASP A 164 5.11 10.90 -17.53
C ASP A 164 3.97 10.35 -16.65
N ALA A 165 4.13 10.39 -15.32
CA ALA A 165 3.12 9.99 -14.33
C ALA A 165 1.87 10.86 -14.35
N PHE A 166 2.04 12.18 -14.40
CA PHE A 166 0.92 13.12 -14.44
C PHE A 166 0.19 13.04 -15.78
N GLU A 167 0.93 12.93 -16.89
CA GLU A 167 0.30 12.69 -18.20
C GLU A 167 -0.55 11.42 -18.19
N LEU A 168 -0.08 10.37 -17.52
CA LEU A 168 -0.83 9.13 -17.38
C LEU A 168 -2.12 9.33 -16.55
N ALA A 169 -2.03 10.04 -15.42
CA ALA A 169 -3.19 10.34 -14.59
C ALA A 169 -4.24 11.17 -15.35
N ILE A 170 -3.80 12.19 -16.09
CA ILE A 170 -4.66 13.03 -16.94
C ILE A 170 -5.34 12.20 -18.04
N LYS A 171 -4.63 11.25 -18.65
CA LYS A 171 -5.18 10.35 -19.68
C LYS A 171 -6.17 9.32 -19.12
N ASN A 172 -6.13 9.07 -17.81
CA ASN A 172 -6.94 8.05 -17.13
C ASN A 172 -7.72 8.63 -15.95
N PRO A 173 -8.62 9.61 -16.18
CA PRO A 173 -9.35 10.30 -15.09
C PRO A 173 -10.24 9.37 -14.26
N GLN A 174 -10.59 8.20 -14.79
CA GLN A 174 -11.38 7.16 -14.11
C GLN A 174 -10.58 6.35 -13.07
N ILE A 175 -9.25 6.50 -13.05
CA ILE A 175 -8.36 5.80 -12.12
C ILE A 175 -7.84 6.80 -11.10
N ASN A 176 -7.98 6.47 -9.81
CA ASN A 176 -7.33 7.18 -8.72
C ASN A 176 -5.89 6.70 -8.60
N PHE A 177 -4.94 7.53 -8.96
CA PHE A 177 -3.51 7.24 -8.83
C PHE A 177 -3.03 7.61 -7.45
N VAL A 178 -2.33 6.68 -6.81
CA VAL A 178 -1.62 6.92 -5.57
C VAL A 178 -0.14 6.78 -5.86
N PHE A 179 0.62 7.83 -5.62
CA PHE A 179 2.04 7.91 -5.95
C PHE A 179 2.83 7.82 -4.65
N ASP A 180 3.58 6.74 -4.46
CA ASP A 180 4.29 6.45 -3.21
C ASP A 180 5.81 6.31 -3.40
N GLY A 181 6.57 6.98 -2.53
CA GLY A 181 8.04 7.02 -2.51
C GLY A 181 8.67 8.01 -3.47
N GLY A 182 9.75 8.70 -3.09
CA GLY A 182 10.56 9.51 -4.05
C GLY A 182 9.90 10.76 -4.67
N TRP A 183 8.63 11.01 -4.38
CA TRP A 183 7.89 12.21 -4.76
C TRP A 183 8.26 13.37 -3.84
N SER A 184 8.58 14.52 -4.42
CA SER A 184 8.77 15.73 -3.62
C SER A 184 7.39 16.25 -3.24
N CYS A 185 7.09 16.37 -1.95
CA CYS A 185 5.89 17.03 -1.43
C CYS A 185 5.81 18.52 -1.79
N LEU A 186 6.83 19.08 -2.48
CA LEU A 186 6.84 20.43 -3.04
C LEU A 186 6.25 20.49 -4.46
N PHE A 187 5.80 19.37 -5.03
CA PHE A 187 5.01 19.38 -6.25
C PHE A 187 3.53 19.49 -5.88
N ASP A 188 3.00 20.72 -5.90
CA ASP A 188 1.56 20.92 -5.97
C ASP A 188 1.09 20.47 -7.36
N THR A 189 0.02 19.68 -7.39
CA THR A 189 -0.62 19.21 -8.61
C THR A 189 -2.13 19.41 -8.47
N ASP A 190 -2.75 20.01 -9.48
CA ASP A 190 -4.19 20.22 -9.53
C ASP A 190 -4.93 19.01 -10.16
N VAL A 191 -4.23 17.90 -10.37
CA VAL A 191 -4.80 16.69 -10.96
C VAL A 191 -5.65 15.95 -9.92
N GLU A 192 -6.97 16.05 -10.04
CA GLU A 192 -7.95 15.59 -9.03
C GLU A 192 -7.85 14.09 -8.71
N ASN A 193 -7.43 13.26 -9.65
CA ASN A 193 -7.32 11.82 -9.49
C ASN A 193 -5.91 11.36 -9.05
N VAL A 194 -5.14 12.25 -8.40
CA VAL A 194 -3.79 11.96 -7.89
C VAL A 194 -3.70 12.21 -6.38
N ASP A 195 -3.22 11.19 -5.67
CA ASP A 195 -2.89 11.21 -4.24
C ASP A 195 -1.37 11.02 -4.08
N LEU A 196 -0.65 12.07 -3.66
CA LEU A 196 0.80 12.02 -3.43
C LEU A 196 1.07 11.57 -1.99
N VAL A 197 1.61 10.36 -1.84
CA VAL A 197 1.99 9.79 -0.54
C VAL A 197 3.51 9.83 -0.41
N SER A 198 4.02 10.62 0.55
CA SER A 198 5.46 10.86 0.73
C SER A 198 6.09 9.97 1.83
N TYR A 199 5.54 8.78 2.10
CA TYR A 199 5.86 8.04 3.33
C TYR A 199 6.66 6.74 3.18
N THR A 200 7.05 6.30 1.97
CA THR A 200 8.03 5.20 1.88
C THR A 200 9.47 5.71 1.95
N SER A 201 9.94 5.96 3.16
CA SER A 201 11.24 5.44 3.58
C SER A 201 10.93 4.04 4.15
N TYR A 202 11.58 2.92 3.78
CA TYR A 202 12.80 2.42 4.39
C TYR A 202 13.01 0.97 3.89
N TRP A 203 14.00 0.71 3.03
CA TRP A 203 14.44 -0.64 2.70
C TRP A 203 15.93 -0.74 2.97
N ARG A 204 16.31 -1.33 4.11
CA ARG A 204 17.71 -1.66 4.37
C ARG A 204 18.03 -2.94 3.59
N LYS A 205 19.10 -2.90 2.80
CA LYS A 205 19.69 -4.14 2.25
C LYS A 205 20.14 -5.02 3.42
N ASN A 206 20.05 -6.33 3.25
CA ASN A 206 20.72 -7.25 4.18
C ASN A 206 22.20 -6.86 4.22
N GLY A 207 22.67 -6.49 5.42
CA GLY A 207 24.09 -6.26 5.70
C GLY A 207 24.83 -7.57 5.81
#